data_AF-A0A7K0ZL34-F1
#
_entry.id   AF-A0A7K0ZL34-F1
#
_cell.length_a   1.000
_cell.length_b   1.000
_cell.length_c   1.000
_cell.angle_alpha   90.00
_cell.angle_beta   90.00
_cell.angle_gamma   90.00
#
_symmetry.space_group_name_H-M   'P 1'
#
loop_
_entity.id
_entity.type
_entity.pdbx_description
1 polymer ?
#
loop_
_entity_poly.entity_id
_entity_poly.type
_entity_poly.pdbx_seq_one_letter_code
_entity_poly.pdbx_strand_id
1 'polypeptide(L)'
;MLIALIPEFVAPAAPGVIGYDEATEPSTDLLDRCGFFVPHYLGPEPNSHLMARMPNLERAQLLTAGFEAALPFLPPSVLLSNAVGVHDAATAELAVG
;
A
#
# COMPACT_ATOMS: atom_id res chain seq x y z
N MET A 1 -19.40 -0.83 -5.60
CA MET A 1 -18.37 -0.06 -6.33
C MET A 1 -17.06 -0.26 -5.59
N LEU A 2 -16.00 -0.66 -6.30
CA LEU A 2 -14.67 -0.84 -5.71
C LEU A 2 -14.04 0.50 -5.36
N ILE A 3 -13.21 0.50 -4.33
CA ILE A 3 -12.47 1.67 -3.85
C ILE A 3 -10.96 1.42 -3.85
N ALA A 4 -10.20 2.50 -3.84
CA ALA A 4 -8.79 2.50 -3.48
C ALA A 4 -8.66 2.85 -1.99
N LEU A 5 -7.92 2.03 -1.26
CA LEU A 5 -7.59 2.27 0.15
C LEU A 5 -6.12 2.66 0.24
N ILE A 6 -5.86 3.92 0.61
CA ILE A 6 -4.54 4.57 0.50
C ILE A 6 -4.21 5.32 1.80
N PRO A 7 -2.97 5.30 2.30
CA PRO A 7 -2.57 6.12 3.43
C PRO A 7 -2.80 7.61 3.16
N GLU A 8 -3.33 8.35 4.13
CA GLU A 8 -3.69 9.77 3.95
C GLU A 8 -2.52 10.66 3.51
N PHE A 9 -1.29 10.31 3.89
CA PHE A 9 -0.10 11.08 3.52
C PHE A 9 0.35 10.88 2.07
N VAL A 10 -0.18 9.88 1.36
CA VAL A 10 0.23 9.53 -0.02
C VAL A 10 -0.58 10.29 -1.05
N ALA A 11 -1.89 10.41 -0.85
CA ALA A 11 -2.78 11.02 -1.82
C ALA A 11 -3.93 11.77 -1.14
N PRO A 12 -4.38 12.91 -1.70
CA PRO A 12 -5.54 13.61 -1.20
C PRO A 12 -6.82 12.79 -1.41
N ALA A 13 -7.86 13.09 -0.62
CA ALA A 13 -9.17 12.50 -0.82
C ALA A 13 -9.71 12.81 -2.22
N ALA A 14 -10.20 11.77 -2.90
CA ALA A 14 -10.78 11.85 -4.23
C ALA A 14 -11.94 10.85 -4.35
N PRO A 15 -12.87 11.02 -5.31
CA PRO A 15 -13.94 10.06 -5.53
C PRO A 15 -13.39 8.64 -5.73
N GLY A 16 -13.81 7.69 -4.87
CA GLY A 16 -13.34 6.31 -4.90
C GLY A 16 -12.01 6.06 -4.18
N VAL A 17 -11.35 7.08 -3.63
CA VAL A 17 -10.15 6.96 -2.79
C VAL A 17 -10.55 7.22 -1.33
N ILE A 18 -10.33 6.22 -0.48
CA ILE A 18 -10.52 6.32 0.96
C ILE A 18 -9.13 6.37 1.60
N GLY A 19 -8.88 7.50 2.27
CA GLY A 19 -7.73 7.69 3.14
C GLY A 19 -7.84 6.85 4.40
N TYR A 20 -6.74 6.31 4.89
CA TYR A 20 -6.66 5.71 6.21
C TYR A 20 -5.36 6.11 6.93
N ASP A 21 -5.40 6.14 8.26
CA ASP A 21 -4.26 6.42 9.12
C ASP A 21 -3.64 5.12 9.68
N GLU A 22 -2.45 5.22 10.29
CA GLU A 22 -1.78 4.07 10.92
C GLU A 22 -2.38 3.65 12.27
N ALA A 23 -3.21 4.51 12.88
CA ALA A 23 -3.76 4.28 14.21
C ALA A 23 -5.03 3.42 14.18
N THR A 24 -5.71 3.38 13.03
CA THR A 24 -7.04 2.81 12.88
C THR A 24 -7.03 1.70 11.84
N GLU A 25 -7.37 0.49 12.26
CA GLU A 25 -7.54 -0.61 11.31
C GLU A 25 -8.76 -0.38 10.41
N PRO A 26 -8.63 -0.52 9.08
CA PRO A 26 -9.77 -0.41 8.17
C PRO A 26 -10.86 -1.41 8.48
N SER A 27 -12.12 -0.96 8.42
CA SER A 27 -13.28 -1.83 8.68
C SER A 27 -13.44 -2.94 7.64
N THR A 28 -14.12 -4.02 8.00
CA THR A 28 -14.38 -5.15 7.07
C THR A 28 -15.09 -4.69 5.78
N ASP A 29 -16.05 -3.75 5.85
CA ASP A 29 -16.70 -3.20 4.64
C ASP A 29 -15.70 -2.54 3.69
N LEU A 30 -14.73 -1.79 4.24
CA LEU A 30 -13.69 -1.17 3.42
C LEU A 30 -12.76 -2.22 2.81
N LEU A 31 -12.38 -3.24 3.57
CA LEU A 31 -11.56 -4.35 3.07
C LEU A 31 -12.26 -5.14 1.96
N ASP A 32 -13.56 -5.42 2.14
CA ASP A 32 -14.39 -6.13 1.16
C ASP A 32 -14.52 -5.33 -0.14
N ARG A 33 -14.58 -4.01 -0.08
CA ARG A 33 -14.74 -3.13 -1.25
C ARG A 33 -13.41 -2.69 -1.87
N CYS A 34 -12.27 -3.05 -1.28
CA CYS A 34 -10.96 -2.63 -1.74
C CYS A 34 -10.57 -3.36 -3.03
N GLY A 35 -10.41 -2.61 -4.13
CA GLY A 35 -9.85 -3.12 -5.40
C GLY A 35 -8.40 -2.70 -5.64
N PHE A 36 -7.96 -1.62 -4.97
CA PHE A 36 -6.60 -1.10 -5.05
C PHE A 36 -6.10 -0.75 -3.65
N PHE A 37 -4.97 -1.35 -3.23
CA PHE A 37 -4.43 -1.14 -1.90
C PHE A 37 -3.02 -0.58 -1.93
N VAL A 38 -2.77 0.44 -1.12
CA VAL A 38 -1.42 0.91 -0.80
C VAL A 38 -1.20 0.59 0.68
N PRO A 39 -0.34 -0.38 1.05
CA PRO A 39 -0.02 -0.60 2.45
C PRO A 39 0.83 0.55 3.01
N HIS A 40 0.64 0.81 4.28
CA HIS A 40 1.50 1.68 5.07
C HIS A 40 2.84 0.99 5.29
N TYR A 41 3.95 1.73 5.13
CA TYR A 41 5.30 1.23 5.38
C TYR A 41 6.00 1.97 6.54
N LEU A 42 5.51 3.16 6.90
CA LEU A 42 5.97 3.92 8.05
C LEU A 42 5.31 3.35 9.31
N GLY A 43 5.96 3.43 10.47
CA GLY A 43 5.41 2.91 11.72
C GLY A 43 5.90 1.50 12.10
N PRO A 44 5.46 0.99 13.27
CA PRO A 44 6.06 -0.17 13.92
C PRO A 44 5.82 -1.50 13.19
N GLU A 45 4.75 -1.60 12.39
CA GLU A 45 4.44 -2.81 11.63
C GLU A 45 3.80 -2.48 10.26
N PRO A 46 4.39 -2.96 9.14
CA PRO A 46 3.77 -2.86 7.83
C PRO A 46 2.43 -3.60 7.77
N ASN A 47 1.41 -3.01 7.17
CA ASN A 47 0.06 -3.58 7.14
C ASN A 47 -0.25 -4.40 5.86
N SER A 48 0.78 -4.89 5.16
CA SER A 48 0.64 -5.76 3.98
C SER A 48 -0.19 -7.02 4.27
N HIS A 49 -0.26 -7.47 5.53
CA HIS A 49 -1.09 -8.60 5.97
C HIS A 49 -2.59 -8.40 5.71
N LEU A 50 -3.07 -7.16 5.59
CA LEU A 50 -4.48 -6.87 5.29
C LEU A 50 -4.92 -7.35 3.90
N MET A 51 -3.99 -7.52 2.95
CA MET A 51 -4.30 -8.02 1.60
C MET A 51 -5.00 -9.39 1.63
N ALA A 52 -4.65 -10.25 2.60
CA ALA A 52 -5.27 -11.56 2.77
C ALA A 52 -6.77 -11.50 3.13
N ARG A 53 -7.27 -10.32 3.54
CA ARG A 53 -8.66 -10.07 3.94
C ARG A 53 -9.46 -9.26 2.90
N MET A 54 -8.88 -8.99 1.73
CA MET A 54 -9.51 -8.18 0.68
C MET A 54 -9.98 -9.05 -0.49
N PRO A 55 -11.20 -9.62 -0.45
CA PRO A 55 -11.66 -10.59 -1.46
C PRO A 55 -11.77 -10.02 -2.87
N ASN A 56 -11.85 -8.70 -3.03
CA ASN A 56 -11.96 -8.02 -4.32
C ASN A 56 -10.67 -7.28 -4.72
N LEU A 57 -9.55 -7.54 -4.05
CA LEU A 57 -8.29 -6.87 -4.36
C LEU A 57 -7.79 -7.29 -5.75
N GLU A 58 -7.43 -6.29 -6.57
CA GLU A 58 -6.87 -6.52 -7.90
C GLU A 58 -5.41 -6.06 -7.99
N ARG A 59 -5.06 -4.98 -7.28
CA ARG A 59 -3.71 -4.38 -7.30
C ARG A 59 -3.25 -3.94 -5.93
N ALA A 60 -1.98 -4.18 -5.66
CA ALA A 60 -1.28 -3.65 -4.50
C ALA A 60 -0.05 -2.84 -4.94
N GLN A 61 0.11 -1.63 -4.41
CA GLN A 61 1.25 -0.76 -4.68
C GLN A 61 2.03 -0.52 -3.38
N LEU A 62 3.22 -1.10 -3.27
CA LEU A 62 4.12 -0.84 -2.16
C LEU A 62 4.82 0.51 -2.33
N LEU A 63 5.09 1.17 -1.22
CA LEU A 63 5.87 2.41 -1.16
C LEU A 63 7.38 2.16 -0.98
N THR A 64 7.76 0.89 -0.86
CA THR A 64 9.15 0.43 -0.69
C THR A 64 9.70 -0.13 -1.99
N ALA A 65 11.03 -0.08 -2.15
CA ALA A 65 11.71 -0.79 -3.24
C ALA A 65 11.69 -2.31 -3.04
N GLY A 66 11.93 -2.79 -1.82
CA GLY A 66 11.78 -4.20 -1.44
C GLY A 66 10.31 -4.61 -1.38
N PHE A 67 10.02 -5.89 -1.66
CA PHE A 67 8.65 -6.42 -1.71
C PHE A 67 8.49 -7.79 -1.04
N GLU A 68 9.58 -8.42 -0.62
CA GLU A 68 9.66 -9.78 -0.11
C GLU A 68 8.76 -9.98 1.11
N ALA A 69 8.72 -8.99 2.01
CA ALA A 69 7.88 -9.02 3.21
C ALA A 69 6.37 -9.02 2.92
N ALA A 70 5.95 -8.59 1.72
CA ALA A 70 4.54 -8.57 1.33
C ALA A 70 4.08 -9.90 0.69
N LEU A 71 5.01 -10.69 0.13
CA LEU A 71 4.69 -11.93 -0.60
C LEU A 71 3.86 -12.95 0.20
N PRO A 72 4.08 -13.18 1.52
CA PRO A 72 3.28 -14.13 2.28
C PRO A 72 1.78 -13.77 2.37
N PHE A 73 1.43 -12.52 2.09
CA PHE A 73 0.07 -11.98 2.21
C PHE A 73 -0.58 -11.68 0.87
N LEU A 74 0.16 -11.84 -0.24
CA LEU A 74 -0.30 -11.51 -1.58
C LEU A 74 -1.27 -12.59 -2.10
N PRO A 75 -2.54 -12.25 -2.39
CA PRO A 75 -3.45 -13.19 -3.01
C PRO A 75 -2.99 -13.56 -4.44
N PRO A 76 -3.19 -14.80 -4.91
CA PRO A 76 -2.60 -15.28 -6.18
C PRO A 76 -2.95 -14.48 -7.43
N SER A 77 -4.11 -13.82 -7.46
CA SER A 77 -4.59 -13.04 -8.61
C SER A 77 -4.21 -11.56 -8.56
N VAL A 78 -3.57 -11.10 -7.48
CA VAL A 78 -3.28 -9.68 -7.25
C VAL A 78 -1.97 -9.29 -7.94
N LEU A 79 -2.01 -8.19 -8.69
CA LEU A 79 -0.82 -7.58 -9.26
C LEU A 79 -0.12 -6.73 -8.19
N LEU A 80 1.11 -7.11 -7.85
CA LEU A 80 1.97 -6.35 -6.94
C LEU A 80 2.91 -5.43 -7.72
N SER A 81 2.91 -4.15 -7.37
CA SER A 81 3.88 -3.14 -7.81
C SER A 81 4.67 -2.63 -6.60
N ASN A 82 5.94 -2.30 -6.79
CA ASN A 82 6.81 -1.71 -5.78
C ASN A 82 7.34 -0.35 -6.26
N ALA A 83 8.13 0.32 -5.41
CA ALA A 83 8.69 1.63 -5.69
C ALA A 83 10.20 1.55 -5.99
N VAL A 84 10.59 0.76 -7.00
CA VAL A 84 11.99 0.71 -7.45
C VAL A 84 12.46 2.11 -7.84
N GLY A 85 13.67 2.47 -7.39
CA GLY A 85 14.30 3.77 -7.67
C GLY A 85 13.89 4.91 -6.74
N VAL A 86 13.01 4.67 -5.75
CA VAL A 86 12.54 5.72 -4.81
C VAL A 86 13.68 6.33 -3.97
N HIS A 87 14.81 5.65 -3.85
CA HIS A 87 16.00 6.13 -3.13
C HIS A 87 17.12 6.66 -4.05
N ASP A 88 16.94 6.64 -5.36
CA ASP A 88 18.02 6.96 -6.31
C ASP A 88 18.43 8.44 -6.21
N ALA A 89 17.45 9.35 -6.07
CA ALA A 89 17.71 10.77 -5.90
C ALA A 89 18.44 11.08 -4.57
N ALA A 90 18.01 10.47 -3.47
CA ALA A 90 18.68 10.61 -2.16
C ALA A 90 20.12 10.07 -2.20
N THR A 91 20.36 9.00 -2.97
CA THR A 91 21.70 8.45 -3.19
C THR A 91 22.57 9.41 -4.02
N ALA A 92 22.00 10.04 -5.06
CA ALA A 92 22.70 11.05 -5.85
C ALA A 92 23.07 12.29 -5.02
N GLU A 93 22.20 12.73 -4.12
CA GLU A 93 22.46 13.86 -3.21
C GLU A 93 23.57 13.55 -2.20
N LEU A 94 23.66 12.32 -1.71
CA LEU A 94 24.76 11.88 -0.82
C LEU A 94 26.10 11.71 -1.56
N ALA A 95 26.07 11.39 -2.85
CA ALA A 95 27.27 11.21 -3.67
C ALA A 95 27.97 12.53 -4.01
N VAL A 96 27.28 13.67 -3.88
CA VAL A 96 27.85 15.03 -4.04
C VAL A 96 28.17 15.72 -2.72
N GLY A 97 28.06 15.01 -1.59
CA GLY A 97 28.37 15.49 -0.24
C GLY A 97 29.86 15.57 0.08
#